data_AF-A0A3A0GDL4-F1
#
_entry.id   AF-A0A3A0GDL4-F1
#
_cell.length_a   1.000
_cell.length_b   1.000
_cell.length_c   1.000
_cell.angle_alpha   90.00
_cell.angle_beta   90.00
_cell.angle_gamma   90.00
#
_symmetry.space_group_name_H-M   'P 1'
#
loop_
_entity.id
_entity.type
_entity.pdbx_description
1 polymer ?
#
loop_
_entity_poly.entity_id
_entity_poly.type
_entity_poly.pdbx_seq_one_letter_code
_entity_poly.pdbx_strand_id
1 'polypeptide(L)'
;MRIFLPVFQALLEANVRFLLAGGLATVLHGHQRLTGDIILFTELPLPFDALYAEKSVKPLGGLQIPVVSIRHLIEMKRSAGRSQDLDDIKALEILKSDE
;
A
#
# COMPACT_ATOMS: atom_id res chain seq x y z
N MET A 1 -0.15 -5.10 -13.15
CA MET A 1 0.03 -5.83 -11.87
C MET A 1 0.88 -7.09 -11.96
N ARG A 2 0.69 -8.02 -12.93
CA ARG A 2 1.48 -9.28 -13.00
C ARG A 2 3.00 -9.09 -12.97
N ILE A 3 3.51 -7.97 -13.49
CA ILE A 3 4.94 -7.62 -13.50
C ILE A 3 5.58 -7.56 -12.10
N PHE A 4 4.81 -7.25 -11.05
CA PHE A 4 5.34 -7.14 -9.68
C PHE A 4 5.25 -8.43 -8.88
N LEU A 5 4.53 -9.45 -9.37
CA LEU A 5 4.34 -10.72 -8.65
C LEU A 5 5.67 -11.40 -8.28
N PRO A 6 6.66 -11.50 -9.17
CA PRO A 6 7.94 -12.14 -8.82
C PRO A 6 8.66 -11.43 -7.68
N VAL A 7 8.53 -10.10 -7.56
CA VAL A 7 9.15 -9.32 -6.48
C VAL A 7 8.49 -9.66 -5.16
N PHE A 8 7.16 -9.63 -5.09
CA PHE A 8 6.43 -10.00 -3.87
C PHE A 8 6.70 -11.44 -3.45
N GLN A 9 6.72 -12.36 -4.42
CA GLN A 9 7.02 -13.76 -4.16
C GLN A 9 8.42 -13.91 -3.55
N ALA A 10 9.44 -13.31 -4.15
CA ALA A 10 10.81 -13.38 -3.64
C ALA A 10 10.95 -12.81 -2.22
N LEU A 11 10.27 -11.69 -1.91
CA LEU A 11 10.29 -11.10 -0.58
C LEU A 11 9.61 -11.99 0.47
N LEU A 12 8.47 -12.59 0.13
CA LEU A 12 7.75 -13.51 1.01
C LEU A 12 8.56 -14.78 1.27
N GLU A 13 9.14 -15.38 0.23
CA GLU A 13 9.99 -16.58 0.33
C GLU A 13 11.26 -16.31 1.15
N ALA A 14 11.84 -15.12 1.01
CA ALA A 14 13.00 -14.69 1.81
C ALA A 14 12.65 -14.23 3.24
N ASN A 15 11.37 -14.31 3.66
CA ASN A 15 10.89 -13.81 4.95
C ASN A 15 11.24 -12.33 5.22
N VAL A 16 11.31 -11.51 4.16
CA VAL A 16 11.59 -10.09 4.29
C VAL A 16 10.32 -9.40 4.79
N ARG A 17 10.43 -8.66 5.88
CA ARG A 17 9.34 -7.79 6.35
C ARG A 17 9.29 -6.56 5.44
N PHE A 18 8.19 -6.40 4.72
CA PHE A 18 7.93 -5.24 3.88
C PHE A 18 6.50 -4.76 4.04
N LEU A 19 6.25 -3.49 3.69
CA LEU A 19 4.91 -2.91 3.67
C LEU A 19 4.67 -2.18 2.36
N LEU A 20 3.67 -2.60 1.60
CA LEU A 20 3.32 -1.99 0.32
C LEU A 20 2.54 -0.68 0.51
N ALA A 21 3.01 0.39 -0.11
CA ALA A 21 2.42 1.71 -0.07
C ALA A 21 2.16 2.27 -1.48
N GLY A 22 1.72 3.53 -1.56
CA GLY A 22 1.62 4.27 -2.81
C GLY A 22 0.44 3.86 -3.70
N GLY A 23 0.66 3.90 -5.02
CA GLY A 23 -0.39 3.70 -6.01
C GLY A 23 -0.95 2.28 -6.02
N LEU A 24 -0.10 1.26 -6.02
CA LEU A 24 -0.57 -0.12 -5.99
C LEU A 24 -1.32 -0.46 -4.70
N ALA A 25 -0.89 0.10 -3.55
CA ALA A 25 -1.63 -0.03 -2.30
C ALA A 25 -3.04 0.57 -2.40
N THR A 26 -3.16 1.73 -3.05
CA THR A 26 -4.46 2.39 -3.31
C THR A 26 -5.38 1.51 -4.17
N VAL A 27 -4.81 0.83 -5.18
CA VAL A 27 -5.52 -0.13 -6.03
C VAL A 27 -6.00 -1.35 -5.25
N LEU A 28 -5.15 -1.92 -4.39
CA LEU A 28 -5.50 -3.10 -3.59
C LEU A 28 -6.56 -2.80 -2.52
N HIS A 29 -6.76 -1.53 -2.14
CA HIS A 29 -7.89 -1.10 -1.31
C HIS A 29 -9.19 -0.89 -2.08
N GLY A 30 -9.16 -0.93 -3.41
CA GLY A 30 -10.38 -0.88 -4.24
C GLY A 30 -10.54 0.40 -5.07
N HIS A 31 -9.58 1.33 -5.04
CA HIS A 31 -9.63 2.53 -5.88
C HIS A 31 -8.88 2.35 -7.19
N GLN A 32 -9.54 2.55 -8.34
CA GLN A 32 -8.89 2.42 -9.63
C GLN A 32 -7.85 3.53 -9.84
N ARG A 33 -6.59 3.13 -10.07
CA ARG A 33 -5.48 4.05 -10.32
C ARG A 33 -4.47 3.44 -11.28
N LEU A 34 -3.95 4.26 -12.19
CA LEU A 34 -2.78 3.88 -12.99
C LEU A 34 -1.50 4.09 -12.16
N THR A 35 -0.65 3.08 -12.10
CA THR A 35 0.63 3.11 -11.38
C THR A 35 1.64 2.27 -12.16
N GLY A 36 2.83 2.82 -12.37
CA GLY A 36 3.92 2.15 -13.10
C GLY A 36 5.00 1.56 -12.18
N ASP A 37 4.85 1.79 -10.88
CA ASP A 37 5.83 1.60 -9.83
C ASP A 37 5.22 0.87 -8.61
N ILE A 38 6.10 0.34 -7.77
CA ILE A 38 5.76 -0.13 -6.43
C ILE A 38 6.58 0.63 -5.40
N ILE A 39 5.95 1.00 -4.29
CA ILE A 39 6.62 1.62 -3.15
C ILE A 39 6.57 0.62 -2.00
N LEU A 40 7.73 0.16 -1.57
CA LEU A 40 7.88 -0.76 -0.46
C LEU A 40 8.65 -0.07 0.66
N PHE A 41 8.08 -0.05 1.85
CA PHE A 41 8.82 0.31 3.04
C PHE A 41 9.47 -0.94 3.64
N THR A 42 10.75 -0.78 3.96
CA THR A 42 11.53 -1.67 4.82
C THR A 42 11.94 -0.86 6.07
N GLU A 43 12.58 -1.48 7.05
CA GLU A 43 12.65 -1.05 8.48
C GLU A 43 13.01 0.42 8.81
N LEU A 44 13.47 1.27 7.87
CA LEU A 44 13.89 2.67 8.13
C LEU A 44 13.50 3.63 6.99
N PRO A 45 13.23 4.94 7.23
CA PRO A 45 13.24 5.70 8.49
C PRO A 45 11.84 5.89 9.14
N LEU A 46 10.85 5.09 8.77
CA LEU A 46 9.49 5.18 9.30
C LEU A 46 9.36 4.41 10.62
N PRO A 47 8.33 4.68 11.45
CA PRO A 47 7.94 3.81 12.56
C PRO A 47 7.36 2.50 12.01
N PHE A 48 8.20 1.69 11.38
CA PHE A 48 7.81 0.54 10.56
C PHE A 48 7.01 -0.47 11.37
N ASP A 49 7.44 -0.78 12.61
CA ASP A 49 6.72 -1.75 13.44
C ASP A 49 5.29 -1.31 13.76
N ALA A 50 5.07 -0.02 14.02
CA ALA A 50 3.72 0.51 14.26
C ALA A 50 2.86 0.44 13.00
N LEU A 51 3.38 0.89 11.86
CA LEU A 51 2.68 0.82 10.58
C LEU A 51 2.41 -0.62 10.13
N TYR A 52 3.35 -1.53 10.42
CA TYR A 52 3.26 -2.94 10.08
C TYR A 52 2.29 -3.67 11.00
N ALA A 53 2.13 -3.24 12.25
CA ALA A 53 1.11 -3.76 13.16
C ALA A 53 -0.31 -3.38 12.69
N GLU A 54 -0.49 -2.16 12.16
CA GLU A 54 -1.77 -1.66 11.63
C GLU A 54 -2.01 -2.02 10.15
N LYS A 55 -1.18 -2.86 9.53
CA LYS A 55 -1.31 -3.21 8.11
C LYS A 55 -2.64 -3.88 7.78
N SER A 56 -3.09 -3.70 6.54
CA SER A 56 -4.10 -4.55 5.92
C SER A 56 -3.40 -5.65 5.11
N VAL A 57 -3.99 -6.84 5.05
CA VAL A 57 -3.52 -7.91 4.15
C VAL A 57 -4.47 -8.00 2.97
N LYS A 58 -3.96 -7.83 1.75
CA LYS A 58 -4.78 -7.86 0.52
C LYS A 58 -4.27 -8.94 -0.44
N PRO A 59 -5.16 -9.70 -1.10
CA PRO A 59 -4.76 -10.74 -2.03
C PRO A 59 -4.26 -10.17 -3.36
N LEU A 60 -3.18 -10.72 -3.90
CA LEU A 60 -2.67 -10.36 -5.23
C LEU A 60 -2.01 -11.58 -5.90
N GLY A 61 -2.63 -12.10 -6.95
CA GLY A 61 -2.09 -13.24 -7.71
C GLY A 61 -1.83 -14.49 -6.85
N GLY A 62 -2.70 -14.76 -5.87
CA GLY A 62 -2.56 -15.88 -4.93
C GLY A 62 -1.67 -15.59 -3.72
N LEU A 63 -0.98 -14.46 -3.69
CA LEU A 63 -0.15 -14.03 -2.55
C LEU A 63 -0.96 -13.15 -1.59
N GLN A 64 -0.59 -13.19 -0.32
CA GLN A 64 -1.11 -12.29 0.72
C GLN A 64 -0.13 -11.15 0.95
N ILE A 65 -0.50 -9.95 0.54
CA ILE A 65 0.41 -8.80 0.52
C ILE A 65 0.14 -7.90 1.75
N PRO A 66 1.16 -7.64 2.59
CA PRO A 66 1.12 -6.55 3.58
C PRO A 66 0.99 -5.19 2.91
N VAL A 67 -0.11 -4.49 3.16
CA VAL A 67 -0.41 -3.16 2.60
C VAL A 67 -0.59 -2.16 3.74
N VAL A 68 -0.08 -0.94 3.55
CA VAL A 68 -0.36 0.19 4.47
C VAL A 68 -1.88 0.35 4.61
N SER A 69 -2.37 0.59 5.83
CA SER A 69 -3.79 0.83 6.07
C SER A 69 -4.33 2.03 5.29
N ILE A 70 -5.64 2.05 5.03
CA ILE A 70 -6.29 3.18 4.35
C ILE A 70 -6.00 4.49 5.09
N ARG A 71 -6.11 4.47 6.43
CA ARG A 71 -5.79 5.61 7.29
C ARG A 71 -4.39 6.17 7.02
N HIS A 72 -3.36 5.32 7.08
CA HIS A 72 -1.98 5.76 6.90
C HIS A 72 -1.67 6.16 5.45
N LEU A 73 -2.32 5.55 4.46
CA LEU A 73 -2.20 6.00 3.06
C LEU A 73 -2.72 7.42 2.88
N ILE A 74 -3.85 7.77 3.52
CA ILE A 74 -4.39 9.13 3.49
C ILE A 74 -3.40 10.11 4.14
N GLU A 75 -2.86 9.78 5.32
CA GLU A 75 -1.87 10.60 6.03
C GLU A 75 -0.62 10.84 5.15
N MET A 76 -0.06 9.77 4.57
CA MET A 76 1.10 9.85 3.68
C MET A 76 0.83 10.71 2.43
N LYS A 77 -0.34 10.56 1.81
CA LYS A 77 -0.73 11.32 0.61
C LYS A 77 -0.93 12.80 0.91
N ARG A 78 -1.57 13.12 2.04
CA ARG A 78 -1.74 14.51 2.50
C ARG A 78 -0.38 15.20 2.71
N SER A 79 0.59 14.49 3.29
CA SER A 79 1.95 15.02 3.47
C SER A 79 2.73 15.17 2.16
N ALA A 80 2.46 14.33 1.14
CA ALA A 80 3.15 14.40 -0.14
C ALA A 80 2.68 15.57 -1.02
N GLY A 81 1.44 16.06 -0.83
CA GLY A 81 0.95 17.30 -1.43
C GLY A 81 0.87 17.33 -2.96
N ARG A 82 0.85 16.18 -3.65
CA ARG A 82 0.76 16.13 -5.12
C ARG A 82 -0.69 16.29 -5.58
N SER A 83 -0.92 17.01 -6.67
CA SER A 83 -2.25 17.26 -7.23
C SER A 83 -3.06 15.98 -7.50
N GLN A 84 -2.40 14.93 -7.99
CA GLN A 84 -3.01 13.60 -8.23
C GLN A 84 -3.42 12.84 -6.96
N ASP A 85 -2.88 13.19 -5.79
CA ASP A 85 -3.19 12.51 -4.54
C ASP A 85 -4.54 12.98 -3.95
N LEU A 86 -5.13 14.09 -4.44
CA LEU A 86 -6.42 14.61 -3.95
C LEU A 86 -7.59 13.67 -4.25
N ASP A 87 -7.66 13.13 -5.46
CA ASP A 87 -8.75 12.23 -5.85
C ASP A 87 -8.59 10.85 -5.17
N ASP A 88 -7.35 10.39 -5.00
CA ASP A 88 -7.06 9.19 -4.21
C ASP A 88 -7.52 9.37 -2.75
N ILE A 89 -7.26 10.51 -2.12
CA ILE A 89 -7.67 10.78 -0.74
C ILE A 89 -9.19 10.70 -0.60
N LYS A 90 -9.95 11.34 -1.51
CA LYS A 90 -11.43 11.29 -1.47
C LYS A 90 -11.94 9.85 -1.58
N ALA A 91 -11.39 9.08 -2.50
CA ALA A 91 -11.80 7.69 -2.68
C ALA A 91 -11.44 6.81 -1.47
N LEU A 92 -10.23 6.99 -0.92
CA LEU A 92 -9.79 6.29 0.27
C LEU A 92 -10.64 6.66 1.50
N GLU A 93 -11.10 7.90 1.63
CA GLU A 93 -12.00 8.31 2.71
C GLU A 93 -13.38 7.64 2.65
N ILE A 94 -13.91 7.44 1.44
CA ILE A 94 -15.14 6.67 1.21
C ILE A 94 -14.91 5.22 1.65
N LEU A 95 -13.85 4.58 1.14
CA LEU A 95 -13.52 3.19 1.46
C LEU A 95 -13.26 2.95 2.95
N LYS A 96 -12.65 3.91 3.64
CA LYS A 96 -12.43 3.85 5.10
C LYS A 96 -13.74 3.78 5.89
N SER A 97 -14.82 4.34 5.37
CA SER A 97 -16.11 4.38 6.04
C SER A 97 -16.89 3.06 5.92
N ASP A 98 -16.49 2.22 4.97
CA ASP A 98 -17.10 0.92 4.66
C ASP A 98 -16.33 -0.28 5.25
N GLU A 99 -15.17 -0.04 5.86
CA GLU A 99 -14.26 -1.04 6.49
C GLU A 99 -14.49 -1.12 8.01
#